data_AF-A0A920GYY2-F1
#
_entry.id   AF-A0A920GYY2-F1
#
_cell.length_a   1.000
_cell.length_b   1.000
_cell.length_c   1.000
_cell.angle_alpha   90.00
_cell.angle_beta   90.00
_cell.angle_gamma   90.00
#
_symmetry.space_group_name_H-M   'P 1'
#
loop_
_entity.id
_entity.type
_entity.pdbx_description
1 polymer ?
#
loop_
_entity_poly.entity_id
_entity_poly.type
_entity_poly.pdbx_seq_one_letter_code
_entity_poly.pdbx_strand_id
1 'polypeptide(L)'
;MNNIQNNNELEDFLTKIDDQIILLGEPSILSEKSLKESKIYHLNTGGSKFRCKVIFHVCKLYDISIKNAEIIALTLENLHQASLIHDDIQDEDEIRRSFKTIWTKESIKKALLVGDMMIFESIKTLLNLENTSIEQLKLVFENCLENLSLMVAAQNCELDLQKKKKFV
;
A
#
# COMPACT_ATOMS: atom_id res chain seq x y z
N MET A 1 2.39 -4.53 33.03
CA MET A 1 1.02 -4.21 32.58
C MET A 1 1.02 -3.38 31.30
N ASN A 2 1.88 -2.37 31.13
CA ASN A 2 1.95 -1.56 29.89
C ASN A 2 2.24 -2.33 28.59
N ASN A 3 3.12 -3.35 28.60
CA ASN A 3 3.46 -4.08 27.36
C ASN A 3 2.34 -4.99 26.84
N ILE A 4 1.53 -5.58 27.73
CA ILE A 4 0.44 -6.48 27.32
C ILE A 4 -0.71 -5.66 26.72
N GLN A 5 -1.05 -4.53 27.34
CA GLN A 5 -2.10 -3.65 26.83
C GLN A 5 -1.71 -2.99 25.50
N ASN A 6 -0.43 -2.61 25.33
CA ASN A 6 0.08 -2.05 24.08
C ASN A 6 0.11 -3.08 22.93
N ASN A 7 0.34 -4.36 23.23
CA ASN A 7 0.26 -5.43 22.24
C ASN A 7 -1.18 -5.68 21.77
N ASN A 8 -2.16 -5.67 22.68
CA ASN A 8 -3.56 -5.86 22.32
C ASN A 8 -4.09 -4.70 21.44
N GLU A 9 -3.75 -3.45 21.77
CA GLU A 9 -4.12 -2.29 20.94
C GLU A 9 -3.53 -2.35 19.52
N LEU A 10 -2.28 -2.82 19.40
CA LEU A 10 -1.65 -3.00 18.10
C LEU A 10 -2.33 -4.12 17.29
N GLU A 11 -2.68 -5.24 17.93
CA GLU A 11 -3.39 -6.33 17.26
C GLU A 11 -4.77 -5.91 16.76
N ASP A 12 -5.53 -5.18 17.57
CA ASP A 12 -6.83 -4.61 17.17
C ASP A 12 -6.67 -3.63 16.00
N PHE A 13 -5.65 -2.76 16.05
CA PHE A 13 -5.33 -1.85 14.97
C PHE A 13 -5.01 -2.60 13.68
N LEU A 14 -4.13 -3.60 13.71
CA LEU A 14 -3.71 -4.35 12.52
C LEU A 14 -4.87 -5.15 11.91
N THR A 15 -5.73 -5.72 12.74
CA THR A 15 -6.95 -6.44 12.31
C THR A 15 -7.90 -5.50 11.58
N LYS A 16 -8.12 -4.30 12.13
CA LYS A 16 -8.96 -3.30 11.48
C LYS A 16 -8.39 -2.82 10.14
N ILE A 17 -7.08 -2.72 10.02
CA ILE A 17 -6.42 -2.42 8.74
C ILE A 17 -6.63 -3.55 7.72
N ASP A 18 -6.58 -4.83 8.12
CA ASP A 18 -6.90 -5.96 7.24
C ASP A 18 -8.31 -5.87 6.67
N ASP A 19 -9.28 -5.59 7.53
CA ASP A 19 -10.68 -5.51 7.11
C ASP A 19 -10.91 -4.30 6.20
N GLN A 20 -10.30 -3.15 6.52
CA GLN A 20 -10.55 -1.90 5.80
C GLN A 20 -9.79 -1.79 4.48
N ILE A 21 -8.57 -2.35 4.37
CA ILE A 21 -7.77 -2.25 3.14
C ILE A 21 -8.45 -2.94 1.95
N ILE A 22 -9.19 -4.02 2.23
CA ILE A 22 -10.02 -4.74 1.26
C ILE A 22 -11.16 -3.86 0.74
N LEU A 23 -11.72 -3.01 1.60
CA LEU A 23 -12.86 -2.13 1.32
C LEU A 23 -12.44 -0.77 0.74
N LEU A 24 -11.14 -0.46 0.69
CA LEU A 24 -10.67 0.74 -0.01
C LEU A 24 -11.06 0.68 -1.48
N GLY A 25 -11.52 1.81 -2.00
CA GLY A 25 -11.84 1.92 -3.41
C GLY A 25 -13.09 1.20 -3.86
N GLU A 26 -14.12 1.08 -3.00
CA GLU A 26 -15.45 0.72 -3.49
C GLU A 26 -16.21 1.96 -4.02
N PRO A 27 -16.34 2.15 -5.35
CA PRO A 27 -17.44 2.93 -5.90
C PRO A 27 -18.17 2.33 -7.14
N SER A 28 -19.47 2.11 -6.96
CA SER A 28 -20.62 2.19 -7.90
C SER A 28 -20.66 1.54 -9.30
N ILE A 29 -19.59 1.04 -9.95
CA ILE A 29 -19.69 0.60 -11.37
C ILE A 29 -19.28 -0.86 -11.64
N LEU A 30 -20.11 -1.53 -12.44
CA LEU A 30 -20.17 -2.96 -12.76
C LEU A 30 -18.92 -3.60 -13.43
N SER A 31 -17.93 -2.83 -13.90
CA SER A 31 -16.71 -3.36 -14.55
C SER A 31 -15.56 -3.69 -13.57
N GLU A 32 -15.72 -3.36 -12.29
CA GLU A 32 -14.66 -3.44 -11.28
C GLU A 32 -14.54 -4.80 -10.58
N LYS A 33 -15.55 -5.67 -10.72
CA LYS A 33 -15.61 -6.94 -9.96
C LYS A 33 -14.33 -7.76 -10.14
N SER A 34 -13.80 -7.81 -11.36
CA SER A 34 -12.58 -8.56 -11.67
C SER A 34 -11.29 -7.89 -11.17
N LEU A 35 -11.22 -6.56 -10.99
CA LEU A 35 -10.05 -5.90 -10.39
C LEU A 35 -10.03 -6.08 -8.86
N LYS A 36 -11.20 -5.95 -8.23
CA LYS A 36 -11.38 -6.18 -6.80
C LYS A 36 -10.99 -7.60 -6.41
N GLU A 37 -11.40 -8.60 -7.18
CA GLU A 37 -11.02 -10.00 -6.95
C GLU A 37 -9.50 -10.20 -6.99
N SER A 38 -8.80 -9.60 -7.96
CA SER A 38 -7.33 -9.66 -8.04
C SER A 38 -6.64 -8.94 -6.87
N LYS A 39 -7.17 -7.78 -6.46
CA LYS A 39 -6.69 -7.06 -5.26
C LYS A 39 -6.85 -7.92 -4.00
N ILE A 40 -8.04 -8.46 -3.76
CA ILE A 40 -8.32 -9.34 -2.62
C ILE A 40 -7.39 -10.56 -2.64
N TYR A 41 -7.20 -11.16 -3.81
CA TYR A 41 -6.28 -12.28 -3.97
C TYR A 41 -4.85 -11.90 -3.53
N HIS A 42 -4.34 -10.77 -4.00
CA HIS A 42 -2.99 -10.30 -3.64
C HIS A 42 -2.86 -10.01 -2.14
N LEU A 43 -3.83 -9.30 -1.55
CA LEU A 43 -3.83 -8.98 -0.13
C LEU A 43 -3.89 -10.25 0.75
N ASN A 44 -4.64 -11.26 0.34
CA ASN A 44 -4.75 -12.55 1.05
C ASN A 44 -3.47 -13.39 1.00
N THR A 45 -2.45 -13.02 0.21
CA THR A 45 -1.12 -13.65 0.28
C THR A 45 -0.37 -13.30 1.57
N GLY A 46 -0.90 -12.37 2.38
CA GLY A 46 -0.42 -12.04 3.73
C GLY A 46 0.56 -10.88 3.73
N GLY A 47 1.51 -10.89 4.66
CA GLY A 47 2.51 -9.84 4.84
C GLY A 47 2.79 -9.54 6.31
N SER A 48 3.96 -8.96 6.60
CA SER A 48 4.36 -8.68 7.99
C SER A 48 3.70 -7.42 8.58
N LYS A 49 3.08 -6.58 7.72
CA LYS A 49 2.49 -5.27 8.05
C LYS A 49 3.43 -4.38 8.84
N PHE A 50 4.72 -4.47 8.53
CA PHE A 50 5.76 -3.73 9.24
C PHE A 50 5.50 -2.21 9.18
N ARG A 51 5.05 -1.69 8.04
CA ARG A 51 4.70 -0.27 7.86
C ARG A 51 3.56 0.14 8.80
N CYS A 52 2.48 -0.63 8.88
CA CYS A 52 1.39 -0.35 9.82
C CYS A 52 1.86 -0.34 11.28
N LYS A 53 2.77 -1.25 11.67
CA LYS A 53 3.34 -1.29 13.03
C LYS A 53 4.15 -0.03 13.34
N VAL A 54 4.99 0.41 12.40
CA VAL A 54 5.75 1.67 12.54
C VAL A 54 4.81 2.86 12.65
N ILE A 55 3.79 2.94 11.80
CA ILE A 55 2.81 4.03 11.79
C ILE A 55 2.05 4.09 13.12
N PHE A 56 1.60 2.94 13.64
CA PHE A 56 0.93 2.87 14.94
C PHE A 56 1.79 3.48 16.06
N HIS A 57 3.06 3.06 16.16
CA HIS A 57 3.95 3.56 17.20
C HIS A 57 4.32 5.04 17.02
N VAL A 58 4.56 5.49 15.79
CA VAL A 58 4.84 6.90 15.50
C VAL A 58 3.63 7.77 15.83
N CYS A 59 2.44 7.39 15.38
CA CYS A 59 1.22 8.14 15.67
C CYS A 59 0.96 8.23 17.18
N LYS A 60 1.17 7.14 17.91
CA LYS A 60 1.05 7.12 19.37
C LYS A 60 2.08 8.00 20.07
N LEU A 61 3.31 8.08 19.54
CA LEU A 61 4.37 8.94 20.08
C LEU A 61 4.05 10.45 19.92
N TYR A 62 3.33 10.81 18.86
CA TYR A 62 2.97 12.20 18.54
C TYR A 62 1.51 12.54 18.88
N ASP A 63 0.84 11.72 19.69
CA ASP A 63 -0.56 11.90 20.09
C ASP A 63 -1.53 12.11 18.90
N ILE A 64 -1.24 11.47 17.77
CA ILE A 64 -2.13 11.44 16.61
C ILE A 64 -3.30 10.51 16.91
N SER A 65 -4.52 10.95 16.59
CA SER A 65 -5.73 10.16 16.83
C SER A 65 -5.66 8.79 16.15
N ILE A 66 -6.20 7.77 16.80
CA ILE A 66 -6.21 6.40 16.26
C ILE A 66 -6.86 6.35 14.87
N LYS A 67 -7.87 7.18 14.62
CA LYS A 67 -8.56 7.27 13.33
C LYS A 67 -7.65 7.85 12.24
N ASN A 68 -6.88 8.90 12.53
CA ASN A 68 -5.89 9.41 11.58
C ASN A 68 -4.73 8.44 11.38
N ALA A 69 -4.31 7.73 12.43
CA ALA A 69 -3.32 6.67 12.32
C ALA A 69 -3.79 5.53 11.39
N GLU A 70 -5.06 5.14 11.49
CA GLU A 70 -5.68 4.15 10.60
C GLU A 70 -5.67 4.62 9.14
N ILE A 71 -6.07 5.87 8.89
CA ILE A 71 -6.07 6.46 7.54
C ILE A 71 -4.66 6.46 6.94
N ILE A 72 -3.66 6.89 7.71
CA ILE A 72 -2.26 6.92 7.27
C ILE A 72 -1.74 5.50 7.00
N ALA A 73 -2.04 4.54 7.88
CA ALA A 73 -1.65 3.14 7.71
C ALA A 73 -2.30 2.50 6.50
N LEU A 74 -3.60 2.73 6.27
CA LEU A 74 -4.31 2.26 5.09
C LEU A 74 -3.69 2.81 3.81
N THR A 75 -3.46 4.12 3.74
CA THR A 75 -2.83 4.75 2.57
C THR A 75 -1.46 4.14 2.29
N LEU A 76 -0.58 4.08 3.28
CA LEU A 76 0.81 3.66 3.05
C LEU A 76 0.94 2.15 2.81
N GLU A 77 0.13 1.33 3.46
CA GLU A 77 0.12 -0.11 3.20
C GLU A 77 -0.49 -0.41 1.82
N ASN A 78 -1.57 0.26 1.41
CA ASN A 78 -2.16 0.05 0.09
C ASN A 78 -1.23 0.52 -1.04
N LEU A 79 -0.52 1.65 -0.87
CA LEU A 79 0.57 2.05 -1.78
C LEU A 79 1.68 1.01 -1.85
N HIS A 80 2.08 0.45 -0.70
CA HIS A 80 3.11 -0.58 -0.68
C HIS A 80 2.67 -1.84 -1.43
N GLN A 81 1.45 -2.33 -1.21
CA GLN A 81 0.94 -3.49 -1.93
C GLN A 81 0.82 -3.19 -3.44
N ALA A 82 0.43 -1.98 -3.83
CA ALA A 82 0.45 -1.56 -5.22
C ALA A 82 1.86 -1.62 -5.84
N SER A 83 2.87 -1.10 -5.12
CA SER A 83 4.27 -1.17 -5.58
C SER A 83 4.75 -2.61 -5.78
N LEU A 84 4.39 -3.53 -4.87
CA LEU A 84 4.75 -4.95 -5.01
C LEU A 84 4.15 -5.57 -6.27
N ILE A 85 2.89 -5.25 -6.62
CA ILE A 85 2.25 -5.76 -7.84
C ILE A 85 2.99 -5.28 -9.09
N HIS A 86 3.46 -4.03 -9.10
CA HIS A 86 4.24 -3.48 -10.21
C HIS A 86 5.66 -4.05 -10.25
N ASP A 87 6.32 -4.20 -9.09
CA ASP A 87 7.63 -4.84 -8.96
C ASP A 87 7.59 -6.28 -9.48
N ASP A 88 6.52 -7.05 -9.20
CA ASP A 88 6.37 -8.41 -9.69
C ASP A 88 6.50 -8.50 -11.22
N ILE A 89 5.98 -7.50 -11.93
CA ILE A 89 6.06 -7.41 -13.39
C ILE A 89 7.46 -6.99 -13.81
N GLN A 90 8.03 -5.99 -13.14
CA GLN A 90 9.32 -5.41 -13.48
C GLN A 90 10.47 -6.41 -13.29
N ASP A 91 10.41 -7.19 -12.20
CA ASP A 91 11.43 -8.16 -11.82
C ASP A 91 11.17 -9.56 -12.41
N GLU A 92 10.07 -9.73 -13.16
CA GLU A 92 9.62 -11.01 -13.72
C GLU A 92 9.41 -12.09 -12.64
N ASP A 93 9.00 -11.67 -11.44
CA ASP A 93 8.74 -12.53 -10.30
C ASP A 93 7.42 -13.31 -10.49
N GLU A 94 7.50 -14.60 -10.79
CA GLU A 94 6.29 -15.43 -10.98
C GLU A 94 5.60 -15.81 -9.65
N ILE A 95 6.35 -15.80 -8.55
CA ILE A 95 5.89 -16.26 -7.24
C ILE A 95 6.21 -15.22 -6.16
N ARG A 96 5.22 -14.91 -5.32
CA ARG A 96 5.37 -14.10 -4.11
C ARG A 96 4.76 -14.80 -2.91
N ARG A 97 5.55 -14.95 -1.84
CA ARG A 97 5.12 -15.62 -0.59
C ARG A 97 4.50 -17.01 -0.85
N SER A 98 5.08 -17.77 -1.78
CA SER A 98 4.59 -19.08 -2.23
C SER A 98 3.29 -19.08 -3.06
N PHE A 99 2.76 -17.91 -3.44
CA PHE A 99 1.60 -17.76 -4.32
C PHE A 99 2.00 -17.21 -5.68
N LYS A 100 1.25 -17.52 -6.74
CA LYS A 100 1.45 -16.88 -8.05
C LYS A 100 1.16 -15.38 -7.97
N THR A 101 2.00 -14.57 -8.60
CA THR A 101 1.74 -13.14 -8.75
C THR A 101 0.55 -12.91 -9.70
N ILE A 102 -0.06 -11.71 -9.65
CA ILE A 102 -1.24 -11.41 -10.50
C ILE A 102 -0.87 -11.53 -11.98
N TRP A 103 0.33 -11.09 -12.37
CA TRP A 103 0.72 -11.08 -13.78
C TRP A 103 0.89 -12.50 -14.35
N THR A 104 1.36 -13.43 -13.53
CA THR A 104 1.47 -14.86 -13.89
C THR A 104 0.14 -15.60 -13.77
N LYS A 105 -0.70 -15.25 -12.78
CA LYS A 105 -2.00 -15.88 -12.57
C LYS A 105 -3.04 -15.47 -13.62
N GLU A 106 -3.03 -14.21 -14.02
CA GLU A 106 -4.05 -13.62 -14.89
C GLU A 106 -3.44 -13.01 -16.15
N SER A 107 -2.75 -11.87 -16.03
CA SER A 107 -2.00 -11.23 -17.12
C SER A 107 -1.26 -10.00 -16.62
N ILE A 108 -0.20 -9.60 -17.34
CA ILE A 108 0.49 -8.32 -17.13
C ILE A 108 -0.49 -7.13 -17.15
N LYS A 109 -1.41 -7.10 -18.13
CA LYS A 109 -2.41 -6.02 -18.25
C LYS A 109 -3.29 -5.89 -17.01
N LYS A 110 -3.69 -7.02 -16.44
CA LYS A 110 -4.48 -7.05 -15.21
C LYS A 110 -3.67 -6.51 -14.04
N ALA A 111 -2.46 -7.02 -13.84
CA ALA A 111 -1.59 -6.62 -12.74
C ALA A 111 -1.31 -5.10 -12.74
N LEU A 112 -1.02 -4.52 -13.91
CA LEU A 112 -0.85 -3.07 -14.07
C LEU A 112 -2.08 -2.29 -13.56
N LEU A 113 -3.27 -2.64 -14.05
CA LEU A 113 -4.52 -1.96 -13.69
C LEU A 113 -4.88 -2.10 -12.20
N VAL A 114 -4.55 -3.24 -11.58
CA VAL A 114 -4.77 -3.43 -10.14
C VAL A 114 -3.83 -2.51 -9.33
N GLY A 115 -2.55 -2.44 -9.70
CA GLY A 115 -1.61 -1.51 -9.05
C GLY A 115 -2.03 -0.05 -9.21
N ASP A 116 -2.43 0.36 -10.42
CA ASP A 116 -2.89 1.74 -10.69
C ASP A 116 -4.13 2.09 -9.85
N MET A 117 -5.11 1.19 -9.82
CA MET A 117 -6.32 1.34 -9.00
C MET A 117 -5.95 1.56 -7.53
N MET A 118 -5.08 0.71 -6.97
CA MET A 118 -4.65 0.80 -5.58
C MET A 118 -3.89 2.10 -5.28
N ILE A 119 -3.11 2.63 -6.22
CA ILE A 119 -2.46 3.95 -6.07
C ILE A 119 -3.52 5.05 -5.92
N PHE A 120 -4.51 5.10 -6.82
CA PHE A 120 -5.58 6.11 -6.76
C PHE A 120 -6.43 6.02 -5.50
N GLU A 121 -6.75 4.80 -5.07
CA GLU A 121 -7.44 4.54 -3.80
C GLU A 121 -6.68 5.12 -2.61
N SER A 122 -5.36 4.94 -2.60
CA SER A 122 -4.51 5.39 -1.50
C SER A 122 -4.47 6.91 -1.40
N ILE A 123 -4.36 7.60 -2.54
CA ILE A 123 -4.41 9.06 -2.63
C ILE A 123 -5.78 9.57 -2.16
N LYS A 124 -6.87 8.94 -2.62
CA LYS A 124 -8.23 9.29 -2.17
C LYS A 124 -8.41 9.09 -0.66
N THR A 125 -7.78 8.07 -0.09
CA THR A 125 -7.89 7.74 1.34
C THR A 125 -7.34 8.85 2.23
N LEU A 126 -6.29 9.56 1.81
CA LEU A 126 -5.73 10.70 2.55
C LEU A 126 -6.72 11.86 2.72
N LEU A 127 -7.72 11.98 1.85
CA LEU A 127 -8.75 13.02 1.96
C LEU A 127 -9.67 12.84 3.18
N ASN A 128 -9.62 11.69 3.84
CA ASN A 128 -10.44 11.38 5.01
C ASN A 128 -9.79 11.81 6.34
N LEU A 129 -8.57 12.38 6.32
CA LEU A 129 -7.88 12.86 7.52
C LEU A 129 -8.74 13.89 8.27
N GLU A 130 -8.94 13.67 9.56
CA GLU A 130 -9.74 14.55 10.40
C GLU A 130 -8.90 15.62 11.09
N ASN A 131 -9.52 16.76 11.42
CA ASN A 131 -8.89 17.87 12.15
C ASN A 131 -7.57 18.36 11.52
N THR A 132 -7.47 18.25 10.19
CA THR A 132 -6.29 18.62 9.41
C THR A 132 -6.59 19.89 8.62
N SER A 133 -5.74 20.92 8.72
CA SER A 133 -5.91 22.15 7.95
C SER A 133 -5.65 21.89 6.46
N ILE A 134 -6.12 22.80 5.59
CA ILE A 134 -5.88 22.68 4.14
C ILE A 134 -4.37 22.70 3.84
N GLU A 135 -3.59 23.49 4.58
CA GLU A 135 -2.14 23.59 4.44
C GLU A 135 -1.45 22.28 4.86
N GLN A 136 -1.89 21.67 5.96
CA GLN A 136 -1.38 20.37 6.40
C GLN A 136 -1.72 19.27 5.40
N LEU A 137 -2.95 19.27 4.88
CA LEU A 137 -3.38 18.31 3.86
C LEU A 137 -2.55 18.46 2.59
N LYS A 138 -2.34 19.70 2.11
CA LYS A 138 -1.46 19.99 0.97
C LYS A 138 -0.05 19.46 1.19
N LEU A 139 0.54 19.73 2.36
CA LEU A 139 1.88 19.26 2.70
C LEU A 139 1.96 17.72 2.68
N VAL A 140 0.98 17.03 3.27
CA VAL A 140 0.93 15.56 3.26
C VAL A 140 0.81 15.02 1.83
N PHE A 141 -0.05 15.64 1.01
CA PHE A 141 -0.19 15.28 -0.40
C PHE A 141 1.09 15.50 -1.21
N GLU A 142 1.72 16.67 -1.08
CA GLU A 142 2.98 17.00 -1.75
C GLU A 142 4.08 16.01 -1.38
N ASN A 143 4.27 15.73 -0.09
CA ASN A 143 5.24 14.73 0.36
C ASN A 143 4.91 13.33 -0.18
N CYS A 144 3.64 12.92 -0.20
CA CYS A 144 3.24 11.63 -0.74
C CYS A 144 3.59 11.51 -2.24
N LEU A 145 3.26 12.52 -3.03
CA LEU A 145 3.53 12.55 -4.47
C LEU A 145 5.02 12.63 -4.78
N GLU A 146 5.79 13.41 -4.02
CA GLU A 146 7.24 13.49 -4.16
C GLU A 146 7.90 12.12 -3.85
N ASN A 147 7.50 11.46 -2.76
CA ASN A 147 8.02 10.14 -2.42
C ASN A 147 7.64 9.06 -3.47
N LEU A 148 6.44 9.12 -4.04
CA LEU A 148 6.07 8.25 -5.17
C LEU A 148 6.96 8.51 -6.39
N SER A 149 7.25 9.78 -6.69
CA SER A 149 8.13 10.15 -7.80
C SER A 149 9.56 9.64 -7.57
N LEU A 150 10.06 9.75 -6.33
CA LEU A 150 11.37 9.24 -5.93
C LEU A 150 11.45 7.71 -6.04
N MET A 151 10.39 7.00 -5.64
CA MET A 151 10.32 5.53 -5.76
C MET A 151 10.45 5.10 -7.24
N VAL A 152 9.71 5.74 -8.14
CA VAL A 152 9.78 5.44 -9.59
C VAL A 152 11.16 5.76 -10.14
N ALA A 153 11.75 6.90 -9.76
CA ALA A 153 13.09 7.26 -10.18
C ALA A 153 14.14 6.23 -9.69
N ALA A 154 14.01 5.76 -8.45
CA ALA A 154 14.87 4.73 -7.88
C ALA A 154 14.75 3.39 -8.63
N GLN A 155 13.53 2.94 -8.92
CA GLN A 155 13.28 1.74 -9.73
C GLN A 155 13.91 1.86 -11.13
N ASN A 156 13.80 3.02 -11.78
CA ASN A 156 14.44 3.22 -13.08
C ASN A 156 15.98 3.16 -12.98
N CYS A 157 16.57 3.76 -11.94
CA CYS A 157 18.01 3.65 -11.70
C CYS A 157 18.45 2.19 -11.51
N GLU A 158 17.64 1.38 -10.82
CA GLU A 158 17.91 -0.05 -10.65
C GLU A 158 17.91 -0.80 -11.98
N LEU A 159 16.92 -0.56 -12.85
CA LEU A 159 16.87 -1.14 -14.20
C LEU A 159 18.13 -0.80 -15.03
N ASP A 160 18.60 0.43 -14.95
CA ASP A 160 19.82 0.86 -15.65
C ASP A 160 21.09 0.19 -15.10
N LEU A 161 21.14 -0.10 -13.80
CA LEU A 161 22.23 -0.87 -13.19
C LEU A 161 22.20 -2.35 -13.60
N GLN A 162 21.02 -2.96 -13.66
CA GLN A 162 20.85 -4.35 -14.11
C GLN A 162 21.30 -4.52 -15.57
N LYS A 163 21.00 -3.55 -16.45
CA LYS A 163 21.50 -3.55 -17.83
C LYS A 163 23.02 -3.56 -17.90
N LYS A 164 23.70 -2.74 -17.07
CA LYS A 164 25.18 -2.66 -17.04
C LYS A 164 25.84 -3.97 -16.60
N LYS A 165 25.23 -4.71 -15.65
CA LYS A 165 25.74 -6.02 -15.19
C LYS A 165 25.69 -7.11 -16.27
N LYS A 166 24.82 -7.01 -17.28
CA LYS A 166 24.76 -7.99 -18.39
C LYS A 166 25.91 -7.87 -19.39
N PHE A 167 26.75 -6.83 -19.30
CA PHE A 167 27.88 -6.58 -20.21
C PHE A 167 29.26 -6.69 -19.53
N VAL A 168 29.32 -7.23 -18.32
CA VAL A 168 30.55 -7.62 -17.61
C VAL A 168 30.53 -9.12 -17.38
#